data_AF-A0A2N1P137-F1
#
_entry.id   AF-A0A2N1P137-F1
#
_cell.length_a   1.000
_cell.length_b   1.000
_cell.length_c   1.000
_cell.angle_alpha   90.00
_cell.angle_beta   90.00
_cell.angle_gamma   90.00
#
_symmetry.space_group_name_H-M   'P 1'
#
loop_
_entity.id
_entity.type
_entity.pdbx_description
1 polymer ?
#
loop_
_entity_poly.entity_id
_entity_poly.type
_entity_poly.pdbx_seq_one_letter_code
_entity_poly.pdbx_strand_id
1 'polypeptide(L)'
;MLLKKLPTVIERCWNPDPSKRPPAIELYNTFKFWYLGKCYRQFKNADRFSALRELREVINSDQSDLSTADMSKEKTNSDQSLSSVSSMSSWKI
;
A
#
# COMPACT_ATOMS: atom_id res chain seq x y z
N MET A 1 22.05 11.15 -9.72
CA MET A 1 22.95 9.98 -9.60
C MET A 1 22.41 8.82 -8.76
N LEU A 2 21.56 9.02 -7.74
CA LEU A 2 21.22 7.98 -6.76
C LEU A 2 20.21 6.90 -7.23
N LEU A 3 19.37 7.21 -8.22
CA LEU A 3 18.38 6.25 -8.77
C LEU A 3 19.02 5.08 -9.53
N LYS A 4 20.26 5.23 -10.02
CA LYS A 4 20.97 4.15 -10.75
C LYS A 4 21.62 3.12 -9.81
N LYS A 5 21.62 3.37 -8.49
CA LYS A 5 22.37 2.57 -7.51
C LYS A 5 21.58 1.40 -6.91
N LEU A 6 20.25 1.50 -6.87
CA LEU A 6 19.42 0.44 -6.30
C LEU A 6 19.37 -0.83 -7.19
N PRO A 7 19.13 -0.72 -8.52
CA PRO A 7 19.09 -1.91 -9.38
C PRO A 7 20.43 -2.66 -9.39
N THR A 8 21.54 -1.92 -9.40
CA THR A 8 22.91 -2.47 -9.43
C THR A 8 23.31 -3.17 -8.14
N VAL A 9 22.81 -2.71 -6.99
CA VAL A 9 23.05 -3.38 -5.70
C VAL A 9 22.23 -4.66 -5.57
N ILE A 10 20.97 -4.66 -6.02
CA ILE A 10 20.11 -5.86 -6.00
C ILE A 10 20.68 -6.94 -6.93
N GLU A 11 21.17 -6.58 -8.11
CA GLU A 11 21.79 -7.53 -9.05
C GLU A 11 23.03 -8.22 -8.44
N ARG A 12 23.88 -7.46 -7.74
CA ARG A 12 25.06 -8.02 -7.05
C ARG A 12 24.72 -8.97 -5.90
N CYS A 13 23.51 -8.90 -5.33
CA CYS A 13 23.08 -9.85 -4.29
C CYS A 13 22.99 -11.28 -4.82
N TRP A 14 22.72 -11.43 -6.11
CA TRP A 14 22.59 -12.72 -6.79
C TRP A 14 23.92 -13.23 -7.37
N ASN A 15 25.06 -12.66 -6.98
CA ASN A 15 26.35 -13.14 -7.47
C ASN A 15 26.57 -14.61 -7.03
N PRO A 16 26.96 -15.51 -7.95
CA PRO A 16 27.27 -16.90 -7.61
C PRO A 16 28.44 -17.03 -6.65
N ASP A 17 29.40 -16.08 -6.70
CA ASP A 17 30.48 -15.96 -5.73
C ASP A 17 29.98 -15.18 -4.48
N PRO A 18 29.90 -15.80 -3.29
CA PRO A 18 29.46 -15.13 -2.08
C PRO A 18 30.33 -13.93 -1.69
N SER A 19 31.61 -13.95 -2.03
CA SER A 19 32.57 -12.90 -1.68
C SER A 19 32.34 -11.62 -2.48
N LYS A 20 31.65 -11.72 -3.62
CA LYS A 20 31.31 -10.57 -4.48
C LYS A 20 29.97 -9.94 -4.14
N ARG A 21 29.18 -10.58 -3.29
CA ARG A 21 27.91 -10.03 -2.81
C ARG A 21 28.18 -8.78 -1.97
N PRO A 22 27.29 -7.77 -2.04
CA PRO A 22 27.46 -6.57 -1.25
C PRO A 22 27.34 -6.89 0.25
N PRO A 23 28.15 -6.25 1.11
CA PRO A 23 28.01 -6.42 2.55
C PRO A 23 26.69 -5.83 3.03
N ALA A 24 26.18 -6.37 4.15
CA ALA A 24 24.90 -5.96 4.73
C ALA A 24 24.83 -4.45 5.01
N ILE A 25 25.96 -3.82 5.37
CA ILE A 25 26.03 -2.37 5.60
C ILE A 25 25.80 -1.55 4.32
N GLU A 26 26.28 -2.04 3.16
CA GLU A 26 26.04 -1.40 1.86
C GLU A 26 24.56 -1.47 1.48
N LEU A 27 23.93 -2.63 1.73
CA LEU A 27 22.49 -2.83 1.54
C LEU A 27 21.69 -1.86 2.42
N TYR A 28 21.93 -1.87 3.72
CA TYR A 28 21.22 -1.01 4.67
C TYR A 28 21.29 0.46 4.25
N ASN A 29 22.48 0.96 3.93
CA ASN A 29 22.65 2.36 3.54
C ASN A 29 21.94 2.69 2.21
N THR A 30 21.98 1.77 1.25
CA THR A 30 21.31 1.95 -0.05
C THR A 30 19.79 1.98 0.12
N PHE A 31 19.22 1.04 0.87
CA PHE A 31 17.79 1.01 1.15
C PHE A 31 17.33 2.18 2.01
N LYS A 32 18.08 2.53 3.05
CA LYS A 32 17.80 3.70 3.90
C LYS A 32 17.75 4.98 3.08
N PHE A 33 18.73 5.19 2.20
CA PHE A 33 18.77 6.37 1.34
C PHE A 33 17.57 6.42 0.38
N TRP A 34 17.22 5.28 -0.22
CA TRP A 34 16.08 5.19 -1.12
C TRP A 34 14.74 5.43 -0.39
N TYR A 35 14.54 4.76 0.74
CA TYR A 35 13.35 4.84 1.57
C TYR A 35 13.13 6.25 2.12
N LEU A 36 14.17 6.86 2.71
CA LEU A 36 14.07 8.20 3.30
C LEU A 36 14.10 9.33 2.26
N GLY A 37 14.79 9.13 1.13
CA GLY A 37 15.08 10.22 0.19
C GLY A 37 14.02 10.49 -0.87
N LYS A 38 13.25 9.48 -1.31
CA LYS A 38 12.32 9.63 -2.45
C LYS A 38 10.88 9.27 -2.15
N CYS A 39 10.64 8.32 -1.24
CA CYS A 39 9.34 7.69 -1.09
C CYS A 39 8.80 7.68 0.35
N TYR A 40 9.50 8.32 1.29
CA TYR A 40 9.15 8.24 2.72
C TYR A 40 7.69 8.60 3.00
N ARG A 41 7.16 9.66 2.38
CA ARG A 41 5.76 10.05 2.57
C ARG A 41 4.79 9.06 1.95
N GLN A 42 5.08 8.53 0.76
CA GLN A 42 4.23 7.57 0.07
C GLN A 42 4.15 6.25 0.84
N PHE A 43 5.28 5.73 1.32
CA PHE A 43 5.31 4.53 2.16
C PHE A 43 4.60 4.75 3.49
N LYS A 44 4.90 5.86 4.19
CA LYS A 44 4.22 6.20 5.44
C LYS A 44 2.70 6.31 5.28
N ASN A 45 2.23 6.85 4.15
CA ASN A 45 0.80 6.96 3.87
C ASN A 45 0.19 5.60 3.52
N ALA A 46 0.90 4.72 2.81
CA ALA A 46 0.44 3.36 2.52
C ALA A 46 0.32 2.52 3.80
N ASP A 47 1.32 2.57 4.67
CA ASP A 47 1.33 1.87 5.97
C ASP A 47 0.19 2.38 6.87
N ARG A 48 -0.07 3.70 6.86
CA ARG A 48 -1.20 4.27 7.58
C ARG A 48 -2.53 3.80 7.00
N PHE A 49 -2.63 3.71 5.67
CA PHE A 49 -3.86 3.27 5.02
C PHE A 49 -4.18 1.80 5.30
N SER A 50 -3.18 0.90 5.29
CA SER A 50 -3.38 -0.50 5.66
C SER A 50 -3.86 -0.66 7.10
N ALA A 51 -3.23 0.04 8.05
CA ALA A 51 -3.64 0.00 9.45
C ALA A 51 -5.08 0.52 9.67
N LEU A 52 -5.49 1.58 8.94
CA LEU A 52 -6.86 2.08 9.00
C LEU A 52 -7.88 1.10 8.39
N ARG A 53 -7.50 0.35 7.35
CA ARG A 53 -8.36 -0.67 6.75
C ARG A 53 -8.61 -1.82 7.73
N GLU A 54 -7.57 -2.32 8.39
CA GLU A 54 -7.68 -3.38 9.40
C GLU A 54 -8.59 -2.96 10.56
N LEU A 55 -8.44 -1.73 11.08
CA LEU A 55 -9.33 -1.20 12.11
C LEU A 55 -10.79 -1.10 11.65
N ARG A 56 -11.02 -0.68 10.40
CA ARG A 56 -12.37 -0.61 9.83
C ARG A 56 -13.01 -2.01 9.70
N GLU A 57 -12.23 -3.02 9.35
CA GLU A 57 -12.72 -4.40 9.25
C GLU A 57 -13.15 -4.94 10.61
N VAL A 58 -12.37 -4.66 11.67
CA VAL A 58 -12.74 -5.03 13.06
C VAL A 58 -14.01 -4.31 13.53
N ILE A 59 -14.12 -3.00 13.28
CA ILE A 59 -15.32 -2.24 13.68
C ILE A 59 -16.57 -2.77 12.96
N ASN A 60 -16.44 -3.13 11.68
CA ASN A 60 -17.58 -3.63 10.90
C ASN A 60 -17.95 -5.08 11.23
N SER A 61 -17.02 -5.92 11.72
CA SER A 61 -17.36 -7.28 12.17
C SER A 61 -18.18 -7.28 13.46
N ASP A 62 -17.98 -6.28 14.33
CA ASP A 62 -18.73 -6.16 15.58
C ASP A 62 -20.15 -5.61 15.37
N GLN A 63 -20.42 -4.99 14.22
CA GLN A 63 -21.73 -4.40 13.89
C GLN A 63 -22.73 -5.41 13.32
N SER A 64 -22.30 -6.60 12.85
CA SER A 64 -23.20 -7.63 12.30
C SER A 64 -23.97 -8.43 13.36
N ASP A 65 -23.52 -8.39 14.61
CA ASP A 65 -24.18 -9.09 15.73
C ASP A 65 -25.25 -8.23 16.43
N LEU A 66 -25.43 -6.96 16.04
CA LEU A 66 -26.41 -6.04 16.63
C LEU A 66 -27.36 -5.41 15.60
N SER A 67 -27.79 -6.18 14.58
CA SER A 67 -28.90 -5.77 13.71
C SER A 67 -29.96 -6.86 13.54
N THR A 68 -30.46 -7.41 14.64
CA THR A 68 -31.80 -8.00 14.69
C THR A 68 -32.55 -7.55 15.94
N ALA A 69 -32.81 -6.25 16.05
CA ALA A 69 -33.92 -5.77 16.86
C ALA A 69 -34.50 -4.46 16.29
N ASP A 70 -35.72 -4.62 15.81
CA ASP A 70 -36.81 -3.67 15.60
C ASP A 70 -36.86 -2.71 14.41
N MET A 71 -37.98 -2.90 13.70
CA MET A 71 -38.51 -2.15 12.57
C MET A 71 -39.15 -0.85 13.04
N SER A 72 -39.09 0.23 12.25
CA SER A 72 -40.25 1.05 11.85
C SER A 72 -39.86 2.21 10.92
N LYS A 73 -40.16 2.02 9.63
CA LYS A 73 -40.70 2.97 8.64
C LYS A 73 -40.41 4.48 8.81
N GLU A 74 -39.77 5.08 7.80
CA GLU A 74 -40.38 6.19 7.04
C GLU A 74 -39.72 6.34 5.66
N LYS A 75 -40.55 6.42 4.61
CA LYS A 75 -40.18 6.59 3.20
C LYS A 75 -39.88 8.06 2.92
N THR A 76 -38.94 8.38 2.02
CA THR A 76 -39.20 9.22 0.81
C THR A 76 -37.97 9.40 -0.09
N ASN A 77 -38.21 9.18 -1.40
CA ASN A 77 -37.61 9.76 -2.62
C ASN A 77 -36.08 9.79 -2.81
N SER A 78 -35.52 8.99 -3.72
CA SER A 78 -35.49 9.17 -5.20
C SER A 78 -34.75 10.43 -5.63
N ASP A 79 -33.48 10.25 -6.03
CA ASP A 79 -33.01 10.61 -7.37
C ASP A 79 -31.67 9.92 -7.66
N GLN A 80 -31.69 9.08 -8.69
CA GLN A 80 -30.52 8.48 -9.33
C GLN A 80 -29.96 9.46 -10.36
N SER A 81 -28.67 9.78 -10.27
CA SER A 81 -27.83 9.90 -11.47
C SER A 81 -26.38 9.58 -11.12
N LEU A 82 -26.02 8.30 -11.34
CA LEU A 82 -24.65 7.82 -11.42
C LEU A 82 -24.12 8.10 -12.82
N SER A 83 -23.04 8.88 -12.95
CA SER A 83 -21.97 8.58 -13.90
C SER A 83 -20.71 9.38 -13.61
N SER A 84 -19.67 8.68 -13.14
CA SER A 84 -18.29 8.76 -13.68
C SER A 84 -17.33 8.10 -12.70
N VAL A 85 -17.15 6.79 -12.85
CA VAL A 85 -15.93 6.15 -12.34
C VAL A 85 -15.38 5.22 -13.41
N SER A 86 -14.08 5.41 -13.63
CA SER A 86 -13.12 4.43 -14.14
C SER A 86 -12.97 4.27 -15.65
N SER A 87 -11.85 4.76 -16.18
CA SER A 87 -10.99 3.93 -17.01
C SER A 87 -9.55 4.42 -16.94
N MET A 88 -8.70 3.74 -16.17
CA MET A 88 -7.25 3.87 -16.29
C MET A 88 -6.60 2.51 -16.12
N SER A 89 -6.55 1.76 -17.22
CA SER A 89 -5.83 0.48 -17.30
C SER A 89 -5.10 0.36 -18.64
N SER A 90 -3.80 0.65 -18.65
CA SER A 90 -2.80 -0.10 -19.45
C SER A 90 -1.40 0.38 -19.11
N TRP A 91 -0.75 -0.30 -18.17
CA TRP A 91 0.70 -0.38 -18.14
C TRP A 91 1.05 -1.79 -18.60
N LYS A 92 1.63 -1.91 -19.79
CA LYS A 92 2.17 -3.15 -20.33
C LYS A 92 3.64 -3.21 -19.93
N ILE A 93 4.05 -4.38 -19.43
CA ILE A 93 5.41 -4.75 -19.03
C ILE A 93 6.37 -4.61 -20.21
#